data_AF-A0A817SW32-F1
#
_entry.id   AF-A0A817SW32-F1
#
_cell.length_a   1.000
_cell.length_b   1.000
_cell.length_c   1.000
_cell.angle_alpha   90.00
_cell.angle_beta   90.00
_cell.angle_gamma   90.00
#
_symmetry.space_group_name_H-M   'P 1'
#
loop_
_entity.id
_entity.type
_entity.pdbx_description
1 polymer ?
#
loop_
_entity_poly.entity_id
_entity_poly.type
_entity_poly.pdbx_seq_one_letter_code
_entity_poly.pdbx_strand_id
1 'polypeptide(L)'
;MDENVDTWPFIQSSSTITNSSIRTSSIPSTSSSIPPPTIRERNRMHALNEAFDELRRVVPKANLHDHQRLSKIATLRLAIHYISCLTQILDGNLSVFLDYQ
;
A
#
# COMPACT_ATOMS: atom_id res chain seq x y z
N MET A 1 29.13 -20.91 13.31
CA MET A 1 27.76 -20.44 13.04
C MET A 1 27.70 -20.18 11.55
N ASP A 2 26.82 -20.86 10.82
CA ASP A 2 26.17 -20.41 9.59
C ASP A 2 25.12 -21.47 9.25
N GLU A 3 23.88 -21.23 9.68
CA GLU A 3 22.72 -22.06 9.38
C GLU A 3 22.27 -21.81 7.94
N ASN A 4 22.52 -22.76 7.05
CA ASN A 4 21.98 -22.76 5.70
C ASN A 4 20.53 -23.29 5.73
N VAL A 5 19.57 -22.37 5.66
CA VAL A 5 18.12 -22.57 5.85
C VAL A 5 17.37 -23.04 4.60
N ASP A 6 18.01 -23.79 3.69
CA ASP A 6 17.34 -24.27 2.47
C ASP A 6 17.11 -25.80 2.44
N THR A 7 17.12 -26.45 3.60
CA THR A 7 16.62 -27.83 3.71
C THR A 7 15.10 -27.82 3.96
N TRP A 8 14.31 -27.55 2.92
CA TRP A 8 12.90 -27.96 2.92
C TRP A 8 12.77 -29.31 2.19
N PRO A 9 12.21 -30.37 2.82
CA PRO A 9 12.28 -31.71 2.26
C PRO A 9 11.11 -31.95 1.30
N PHE A 10 11.41 -32.40 0.08
CA PHE A 10 10.52 -33.33 -0.61
C PHE A 10 11.35 -34.49 -1.14
N ILE A 11 11.31 -35.57 -0.36
CA ILE A 11 11.94 -36.85 -0.68
C ILE A 11 11.18 -37.48 -1.85
N GLN A 12 11.89 -37.79 -2.95
CA GLN A 12 11.82 -39.12 -3.52
C GLN A 12 13.10 -39.49 -4.28
N SER A 13 13.52 -40.72 -4.02
CA SER A 13 14.83 -41.30 -4.27
C SER A 13 15.20 -41.48 -5.75
N SER A 14 16.50 -41.30 -6.02
CA SER A 14 17.38 -41.95 -7.01
C SER A 14 16.80 -42.49 -8.33
N SER A 15 17.19 -41.89 -9.46
CA SER A 15 17.91 -42.53 -10.59
C SER A 15 18.04 -41.55 -11.77
N THR A 16 19.27 -41.28 -12.21
CA THR A 16 19.57 -40.55 -13.45
C THR A 16 19.06 -41.33 -14.65
N ILE A 17 18.07 -40.82 -15.37
CA ILE A 17 17.83 -41.15 -16.77
C ILE A 17 17.72 -39.83 -17.53
N THR A 18 18.79 -39.53 -18.27
CA THR A 18 18.76 -38.53 -19.33
C THR A 18 17.80 -39.02 -20.41
N ASN A 19 16.55 -38.52 -20.42
CA ASN A 19 15.68 -38.67 -21.57
C ASN A 19 15.50 -37.32 -22.25
N SER A 20 16.37 -37.07 -23.23
CA SER A 20 16.19 -36.01 -24.21
C SER A 20 14.98 -36.34 -25.08
N SER A 21 13.78 -35.91 -24.67
CA SER A 21 12.61 -35.65 -25.54
C SER A 21 11.35 -35.45 -24.71
N ILE A 22 11.12 -34.24 -24.17
CA ILE A 22 9.79 -33.61 -24.11
C ILE A 22 10.01 -32.10 -24.18
N ARG A 23 10.18 -31.57 -25.39
CA ARG A 23 9.89 -30.16 -25.66
C ARG A 23 8.39 -30.08 -25.96
N THR A 24 7.56 -30.02 -24.93
CA THR A 24 6.16 -29.58 -25.03
C THR A 24 6.15 -28.12 -24.59
N SER A 25 6.50 -27.19 -25.47
CA SER A 25 5.48 -26.34 -26.11
C SER A 25 4.09 -26.51 -25.51
N SER A 26 3.69 -25.56 -24.68
CA SER A 26 2.36 -24.93 -24.62
C SER A 26 2.13 -24.36 -23.22
N ILE A 27 2.76 -23.22 -22.92
CA ILE A 27 2.11 -22.29 -21.97
C ILE A 27 0.87 -21.83 -22.75
N PRO A 28 -0.37 -22.13 -22.30
CA PRO A 28 -1.53 -21.67 -23.02
C PRO A 28 -1.52 -20.15 -22.95
N SER A 29 -1.54 -19.52 -24.14
CA SER A 29 -1.81 -18.10 -24.32
C SER A 29 -3.24 -17.83 -23.85
N THR A 30 -3.42 -17.74 -22.53
CA THR A 30 -4.61 -17.09 -22.02
C THR A 30 -4.41 -15.63 -22.39
N SER A 31 -5.26 -15.12 -23.28
CA SER A 31 -5.49 -13.68 -23.45
C SER A 31 -6.07 -13.17 -22.13
N SER A 32 -5.25 -13.16 -21.07
CA SER A 32 -5.65 -12.71 -19.76
C SER A 32 -5.59 -11.19 -19.78
N SER A 33 -6.65 -10.58 -20.31
CA SER A 33 -6.94 -9.17 -20.09
C SER A 33 -7.05 -8.81 -18.59
N ILE A 34 -7.03 -9.83 -17.72
CA ILE A 34 -7.01 -9.73 -16.27
C ILE A 34 -5.55 -9.76 -15.80
N PRO A 35 -5.03 -8.66 -15.20
CA PRO A 35 -3.67 -8.63 -14.68
C PRO A 35 -3.50 -9.65 -13.55
N PRO A 36 -2.27 -10.18 -13.36
CA PRO A 36 -1.99 -11.08 -12.26
C PRO A 36 -2.30 -10.40 -10.91
N PRO A 37 -2.69 -11.18 -9.87
CA PRO A 37 -3.21 -10.65 -8.61
C PRO A 37 -2.31 -9.59 -7.95
N THR A 38 -0.99 -9.75 -8.01
CA THR A 38 0.00 -8.82 -7.44
C THR A 38 0.02 -7.46 -8.14
N ILE A 39 -0.12 -7.44 -9.47
CA ILE A 39 -0.19 -6.22 -10.27
C ILE A 39 -1.51 -5.50 -9.99
N ARG A 40 -2.61 -6.25 -9.90
CA ARG A 40 -3.92 -5.70 -9.55
C ARG A 40 -3.88 -5.01 -8.18
N GLU A 41 -3.31 -5.66 -7.16
CA GLU A 41 -3.25 -5.08 -5.81
C GLU A 41 -2.29 -3.90 -5.75
N ARG A 42 -1.15 -3.96 -6.45
CA ARG A 42 -0.25 -2.81 -6.59
C ARG A 42 -0.98 -1.59 -7.18
N ASN A 43 -1.77 -1.77 -8.24
CA ASN A 43 -2.52 -0.67 -8.86
C ASN A 43 -3.57 -0.09 -7.90
N ARG A 44 -4.26 -0.95 -7.13
CA ARG A 44 -5.18 -0.50 -6.09
C ARG A 44 -4.47 0.34 -5.03
N MET A 45 -3.28 -0.08 -4.60
CA MET A 45 -2.45 0.67 -3.64
C MET A 45 -1.93 1.99 -4.20
N HIS A 46 -1.61 2.07 -5.49
CA HIS A 46 -1.24 3.34 -6.12
C HIS A 46 -2.39 4.33 -6.09
N ALA A 47 -3.60 3.92 -6.50
CA ALA A 47 -4.79 4.78 -6.45
C ALA A 47 -5.08 5.26 -5.02
N LEU A 48 -4.94 4.38 -4.01
CA LEU A 48 -5.09 4.77 -2.61
C LEU A 48 -4.05 5.81 -2.17
N ASN A 49 -2.79 5.61 -2.54
CA ASN A 49 -1.71 6.51 -2.15
C ASN A 49 -1.83 7.88 -2.84
N GLU A 50 -2.30 7.91 -4.09
CA GLU A 50 -2.60 9.13 -4.85
C GLU A 50 -3.70 9.94 -4.18
N ALA A 51 -4.85 9.32 -3.85
CA ALA A 51 -5.92 9.98 -3.10
C ALA A 51 -5.43 10.51 -1.74
N PHE A 52 -4.48 9.81 -1.12
CA PHE A 52 -3.87 10.25 0.12
C PHE A 52 -3.01 11.50 -0.07
N ASP A 53 -2.34 11.64 -1.20
CA ASP A 53 -1.57 12.84 -1.54
C ASP A 53 -2.44 14.04 -1.85
N GLU A 54 -3.56 13.82 -2.53
CA GLU A 54 -4.57 14.87 -2.73
C GLU A 54 -5.11 15.38 -1.39
N LEU A 55 -5.40 14.47 -0.45
CA LEU A 55 -5.82 14.85 0.90
C LEU A 55 -4.73 15.68 1.60
N ARG A 56 -3.46 15.27 1.52
CA ARG A 56 -2.34 16.04 2.10
C ARG A 56 -2.21 17.44 1.52
N ARG A 57 -2.69 17.71 0.30
CA ARG A 57 -2.63 19.04 -0.32
C ARG A 57 -3.60 20.02 0.33
N VAL A 58 -4.75 19.54 0.80
CA VAL A 58 -5.82 20.38 1.36
C VAL A 58 -5.79 20.44 2.88
N VAL A 59 -5.15 19.47 3.54
CA VAL A 59 -5.01 19.44 4.99
C VAL A 59 -3.92 20.44 5.44
N PRO A 60 -4.21 21.39 6.36
CA PRO A 60 -3.23 22.36 6.86
C PRO A 60 -2.04 21.67 7.53
N LYS A 61 -0.80 22.02 7.18
CA LYS A 61 0.41 21.45 7.80
C LYS A 61 1.14 22.57 8.55
N ALA A 62 0.89 22.69 9.85
CA ALA A 62 1.32 23.87 10.59
C ALA A 62 2.85 24.04 10.74
N ASN A 63 3.66 22.98 10.59
CA ASN A 63 5.11 23.02 10.87
C ASN A 63 5.95 22.00 10.09
N LEU A 64 5.55 21.62 8.87
CA LEU A 64 6.31 20.69 8.05
C LEU A 64 7.07 21.47 6.97
N HIS A 65 8.37 21.17 6.77
CA HIS A 65 9.10 21.67 5.62
C HIS A 65 8.35 21.33 4.32
N ASP A 66 8.40 22.20 3.31
CA ASP A 66 7.55 22.12 2.11
C ASP A 66 7.55 20.75 1.41
N HIS A 67 8.64 19.99 1.55
CA HIS A 67 8.86 18.68 0.94
C HIS A 67 8.55 17.49 1.87
N GLN A 68 8.28 17.72 3.14
CA GLN A 68 8.00 16.66 4.11
C GLN A 68 6.52 16.25 4.04
N ARG A 69 6.27 14.93 4.02
CA ARG A 69 4.91 14.36 3.93
C ARG A 69 4.45 13.88 5.31
N LEU A 70 3.20 14.19 5.66
CA LEU A 70 2.54 13.64 6.84
C LEU A 70 2.35 12.13 6.71
N SER A 71 2.50 11.40 7.82
CA SER A 71 2.16 9.97 7.87
C SER A 71 0.68 9.72 7.59
N LYS A 72 0.30 8.47 7.29
CA LYS A 72 -1.11 8.14 7.01
C LYS A 72 -2.01 8.46 8.22
N ILE A 73 -1.62 8.02 9.41
CA ILE A 73 -2.39 8.31 10.61
C ILE A 73 -2.48 9.81 10.92
N ALA A 74 -1.37 10.55 10.76
CA ALA A 74 -1.35 11.98 11.04
C ALA A 74 -2.27 12.77 10.09
N THR A 75 -2.24 12.42 8.80
CA THR A 75 -3.09 13.09 7.80
C THR A 75 -4.56 12.84 8.06
N LEU A 76 -4.95 11.61 8.42
CA LEU A 76 -6.35 11.30 8.73
C LEU A 76 -6.83 12.05 9.98
N ARG A 77 -6.03 12.05 11.05
CA ARG A 77 -6.34 12.81 12.28
C ARG A 77 -6.53 14.29 11.99
N LEU A 78 -5.63 14.86 11.20
CA LEU A 78 -5.64 16.29 10.89
C LEU A 78 -6.79 16.65 9.92
N ALA A 79 -7.15 15.78 9.00
CA ALA A 79 -8.32 15.97 8.13
C ALA A 79 -9.63 16.00 8.93
N ILE A 80 -9.83 15.05 9.85
CA ILE A 80 -11.01 15.02 10.73
C ILE A 80 -11.08 16.30 11.55
N HIS A 81 -9.94 16.68 12.14
CA HIS A 81 -9.84 17.89 12.93
C HIS A 81 -10.14 19.14 12.09
N TYR A 82 -9.59 19.23 10.88
CA TYR A 82 -9.80 20.38 10.01
C TYR A 82 -11.26 20.54 9.57
N ILE A 83 -11.94 19.46 9.20
CA ILE A 83 -13.37 19.49 8.89
C ILE A 83 -14.17 20.02 10.09
N SER A 84 -13.92 19.49 11.28
CA SER A 84 -14.60 19.92 12.51
C SER A 84 -14.36 21.40 12.82
N CYS A 85 -13.12 21.88 12.63
CA CYS A 85 -12.78 23.29 12.82
C CYS A 85 -13.51 24.19 11.83
N LEU A 86 -13.53 23.84 10.53
CA LEU A 86 -14.27 24.59 9.51
C LEU A 86 -15.77 24.64 9.83
N THR A 87 -16.38 23.54 10.24
CA THR A 87 -17.80 23.52 10.65
C THR A 87 -18.06 24.48 11.81
N GLN A 88 -17.21 24.45 12.84
CA GLN A 88 -17.34 25.33 14.01
C GLN A 88 -17.16 26.82 13.67
N ILE A 89 -16.21 27.14 12.77
CA ILE A 89 -16.01 28.50 12.27
C ILE A 89 -17.27 29.00 11.57
N LEU A 90 -17.92 28.15 10.78
CA LEU A 90 -19.18 28.47 10.10
C LEU A 90 -20.35 28.64 11.08
N ASP A 91 -20.36 27.88 12.18
CA ASP A 91 -21.37 27.97 13.25
C ASP A 91 -21.10 29.10 14.26
N GLY A 92 -19.95 29.78 14.19
CA GLY A 92 -19.56 30.87 15.08
C GLY A 92 -19.15 30.44 16.49
N ASN A 93 -18.87 29.15 16.72
CA ASN A 93 -18.53 28.60 18.05
C ASN A 93 -17.14 27.94 18.05
N LEU A 94 -16.09 28.72 18.33
CA LEU A 94 -14.69 28.25 18.35
C LEU A 94 -14.24 27.72 19.73
N SER A 95 -15.14 27.62 20.70
CA SER A 95 -14.78 27.45 22.12
C SER A 95 -14.27 26.05 22.48
N VAL A 96 -14.69 25.01 21.75
CA VAL A 96 -14.46 23.60 22.10
C VAL A 96 -13.04 23.11 21.80
N PHE A 97 -12.21 23.94 21.16
CA PHE A 97 -10.89 23.54 20.66
C PHE A 97 -9.76 23.69 21.67
N LEU A 98 -9.87 24.58 22.65
CA LEU A 98 -8.84 24.77 23.68
C LEU A 98 -8.84 23.67 24.75
N ASP A 99 -9.91 22.87 24.83
CA ASP A 99 -10.08 21.85 25.86
C ASP A 99 -9.52 20.47 25.47
N TYR A 100 -9.04 20.31 24.23
CA TYR A 100 -8.59 19.04 23.64
C TYR A 100 -7.12 19.12 23.19
N GLN A 101 -6.20 19.43 24.12
CA GLN A 101 -4.76 19.24 23.94
C GLN A 101 -4.21 18.19 24.92
#